data_AF-A0A922MRR6-F1
#
_entry.id   AF-A0A922MRR6-F1
#
_cell.length_a   1.000
_cell.length_b   1.000
_cell.length_c   1.000
_cell.angle_alpha   90.00
_cell.angle_beta   90.00
_cell.angle_gamma   90.00
#
_symmetry.space_group_name_H-M   'P 1'
#
loop_
_entity.id
_entity.type
_entity.pdbx_description
1 polymer ?
#
loop_
_entity_poly.entity_id
_entity_poly.type
_entity_poly.pdbx_seq_one_letter_code
_entity_poly.pdbx_strand_id
1 'polypeptide(L)'
;MEQNLEIILSKLNDIQIKLRKLGPTRRVQYAGNVNEKFLQAEKLFLAYKDIISSFQTKETTVELAEYVHDILKERIELTYKRILTYKTSNCEENTTVTYMEKFDIKTATSLIPVMDKSEQTIEKIIDGIEMYNEYLVDTTQKKLLITFVLKTRLSKSAKLKLKSEYDNVTNLIQDIKNFLLTKKSYLTN
;
A
#
# COMPACT_ATOMS: atom_id res chain seq x y z
N MET A 1 -9.94 27.41 -2.81
CA MET A 1 -8.84 26.70 -2.13
C MET A 1 -8.86 25.23 -2.49
N GLU A 2 -9.95 24.51 -2.22
CA GLU A 2 -10.18 23.14 -2.69
C GLU A 2 -9.87 22.98 -4.19
N GLN A 3 -10.41 23.86 -5.04
CA GLN A 3 -10.08 23.90 -6.48
C GLN A 3 -8.57 24.02 -6.77
N ASN A 4 -7.81 24.77 -5.98
CA ASN A 4 -6.36 24.91 -6.19
C ASN A 4 -5.63 23.61 -5.80
N LEU A 5 -6.04 22.97 -4.71
CA LEU A 5 -5.50 21.68 -4.27
C LEU A 5 -5.84 20.57 -5.27
N GLU A 6 -7.07 20.55 -5.81
CA GLU A 6 -7.48 19.63 -6.87
C GLU A 6 -6.67 19.82 -8.15
N ILE A 7 -6.41 21.07 -8.56
CA ILE A 7 -5.54 21.38 -9.71
C ILE A 7 -4.12 20.88 -9.47
N ILE A 8 -3.58 21.07 -8.27
CA ILE A 8 -2.25 20.56 -7.91
C ILE A 8 -2.23 19.03 -7.96
N LEU A 9 -3.22 18.37 -7.35
CA LEU A 9 -3.34 16.91 -7.33
C LEU A 9 -3.46 16.34 -8.75
N SER A 10 -4.28 16.95 -9.60
CA SER A 10 -4.44 16.57 -11.01
C SER A 10 -3.11 16.65 -11.77
N LYS A 11 -2.36 17.76 -11.63
CA LYS A 11 -1.06 17.93 -12.29
C LYS A 11 0.01 16.97 -11.77
N LEU A 12 0.01 16.67 -10.47
CA LEU A 12 0.91 15.66 -9.88
C LEU A 12 0.59 14.26 -10.41
N ASN A 13 -0.70 13.90 -10.52
CA ASN A 13 -1.12 12.62 -11.12
C ASN A 13 -0.66 12.49 -12.58
N ASP A 14 -0.77 13.56 -13.37
CA ASP A 14 -0.28 13.57 -14.76
C ASP A 14 1.22 13.32 -14.84
N ILE A 15 2.01 13.94 -13.96
CA ILE A 15 3.46 13.71 -13.87
C ILE A 15 3.74 12.26 -13.47
N GLN A 16 3.05 11.75 -12.44
CA GLN A 16 3.20 10.36 -11.99
C GLN A 16 2.93 9.37 -13.12
N ILE A 17 1.83 9.55 -13.87
CA ILE A 17 1.46 8.68 -14.99
C ILE A 17 2.54 8.70 -16.08
N LYS A 18 3.07 9.89 -16.43
CA LYS A 18 4.12 10.03 -17.44
C LYS A 18 5.40 9.32 -17.00
N LEU A 19 5.82 9.50 -15.75
CA LEU A 19 7.01 8.85 -15.20
C LEU A 19 6.85 7.32 -15.08
N ARG A 20 5.66 6.85 -14.70
CA ARG A 20 5.32 5.43 -14.65
C ARG A 20 5.44 4.78 -16.04
N LYS A 21 4.90 5.43 -17.08
CA LYS A 21 4.91 4.93 -18.47
C LYS A 21 6.31 4.85 -19.09
N LEU A 22 7.26 5.66 -18.64
CA LEU A 22 8.61 5.66 -19.20
C LEU A 22 9.41 4.39 -18.81
N GLY A 23 9.08 3.74 -17.70
CA GLY A 23 9.85 2.57 -17.21
C GLY A 23 11.31 2.91 -16.86
N PRO A 24 12.05 2.01 -16.18
CA PRO A 24 13.39 2.33 -15.65
C PRO A 24 14.40 2.70 -16.74
N THR A 25 14.51 1.88 -17.80
CA THR A 25 15.50 2.06 -18.87
C THR A 25 15.32 3.37 -19.63
N ARG A 26 14.09 3.73 -20.01
CA ARG A 26 13.86 5.00 -20.73
C ARG A 26 13.99 6.20 -19.80
N ARG A 27 13.78 6.06 -18.50
CA ARG A 27 14.03 7.16 -17.55
C ARG A 27 15.50 7.57 -17.52
N VAL A 28 16.42 6.62 -17.68
CA VAL A 28 17.87 6.90 -17.82
C VAL A 28 18.16 7.54 -19.19
N GLN A 29 17.61 6.98 -20.27
CA GLN A 29 17.82 7.50 -21.63
C GLN A 29 17.32 8.95 -21.80
N TYR A 30 16.22 9.31 -21.14
CA TYR A 30 15.61 10.65 -21.20
C TYR A 30 15.80 11.43 -19.90
N ALA A 31 16.95 11.26 -19.23
CA ALA A 31 17.22 11.84 -17.90
C ALA A 31 16.93 13.34 -17.81
N GLY A 32 17.23 14.12 -18.86
CA GLY A 32 16.92 15.56 -18.91
C GLY A 32 15.43 15.85 -18.77
N ASN A 33 14.59 15.21 -19.60
CA ASN A 33 13.14 15.39 -19.55
C ASN A 33 12.54 14.87 -18.23
N VAL A 34 13.07 13.76 -17.71
CA VAL A 34 12.66 13.18 -16.44
C VAL A 34 12.98 14.11 -15.26
N ASN A 35 14.16 14.72 -15.26
CA ASN A 35 14.54 15.71 -14.25
C ASN A 35 13.65 16.95 -14.29
N GLU A 36 13.27 17.43 -15.48
CA GLU A 36 12.29 18.51 -15.61
C GLU A 36 10.93 18.15 -15.00
N LYS A 37 10.49 16.88 -15.12
CA LYS A 37 9.26 16.41 -14.49
C LYS A 37 9.36 16.35 -12.97
N PHE A 38 10.51 15.97 -12.42
CA PHE A 38 10.74 16.02 -10.98
C PHE A 38 10.75 17.46 -10.45
N LEU A 39 11.41 18.38 -11.16
CA LEU A 39 11.39 19.81 -10.83
C LEU A 39 9.98 20.39 -10.92
N GLN A 40 9.18 19.99 -11.91
CA GLN A 40 7.76 20.39 -12.01
C GLN A 40 6.95 19.87 -10.81
N ALA A 41 7.15 18.61 -10.41
CA ALA A 41 6.47 18.05 -9.24
C ALA A 41 6.87 18.75 -7.94
N GLU A 42 8.15 19.06 -7.76
CA GLU A 42 8.67 19.78 -6.60
C GLU A 42 8.07 21.19 -6.50
N LYS A 43 8.02 21.94 -7.62
CA LYS A 43 7.36 23.25 -7.66
C LYS A 43 5.88 23.18 -7.27
N LEU A 44 5.15 22.17 -7.75
CA LEU A 44 3.75 21.97 -7.39
C LEU A 44 3.57 21.62 -5.91
N PHE A 45 4.49 20.82 -5.35
CA PHE A 45 4.47 20.44 -3.95
C PHE A 45 4.81 21.62 -3.02
N LEU A 46 5.75 22.49 -3.42
CA LEU A 46 6.02 23.73 -2.69
C LEU A 46 4.82 24.68 -2.73
N ALA A 47 4.18 24.86 -3.89
CA ALA A 47 2.96 25.65 -3.99
C ALA A 47 1.83 25.11 -3.10
N TYR A 48 1.71 23.78 -2.98
CA TYR A 48 0.81 23.14 -2.01
C TYR A 48 1.16 23.53 -0.57
N LYS A 49 2.44 23.43 -0.17
CA LYS A 49 2.89 23.80 1.18
C LYS A 49 2.60 25.27 1.50
N ASP A 50 2.81 26.15 0.53
CA ASP A 50 2.51 27.58 0.69
C ASP A 50 1.01 27.81 0.94
N ILE A 51 0.14 27.15 0.16
CA ILE A 51 -1.32 27.21 0.36
C ILE A 51 -1.71 26.74 1.76
N ILE A 52 -1.18 25.61 2.24
CA ILE A 52 -1.50 25.08 3.57
C ILE A 52 -0.97 26.00 4.69
N SER A 53 0.25 26.50 4.55
CA SER A 53 0.85 27.40 5.55
C SER A 53 0.08 28.72 5.70
N SER A 54 -0.47 29.25 4.59
CA SER A 54 -1.31 30.45 4.60
C SER A 54 -2.67 30.27 5.29
N PHE A 55 -3.06 29.02 5.56
CA PHE A 55 -4.34 28.67 6.18
C PHE A 55 -4.22 28.42 7.68
N GLN A 56 -3.09 27.89 8.17
CA GLN A 56 -2.84 27.71 9.62
C GLN A 56 -2.90 29.03 10.42
N THR A 57 -2.95 30.18 9.74
CA THR A 57 -3.07 31.52 10.32
C THR A 57 -4.50 32.11 10.32
N LYS A 58 -5.51 31.40 9.80
CA LYS A 58 -6.91 31.90 9.75
C LYS A 58 -7.87 30.87 10.35
N GLU A 59 -8.36 31.15 11.56
CA GLU A 59 -9.51 30.44 12.15
C GLU A 59 -10.66 30.45 11.16
N THR A 60 -11.08 29.27 10.68
CA THR A 60 -12.37 29.14 10.00
C THR A 60 -13.02 27.82 10.38
N THR A 61 -14.17 27.96 11.01
CA THR A 61 -15.11 26.95 11.49
C THR A 61 -15.95 26.36 10.34
N VAL A 62 -15.68 25.13 9.86
CA VAL A 62 -16.66 24.19 9.24
C VAL A 62 -16.06 22.77 9.19
N GLU A 63 -16.53 21.84 10.03
CA GLU A 63 -16.03 20.45 10.15
C GLU A 63 -15.99 19.66 8.82
N LEU A 64 -16.95 19.87 7.91
CA LEU A 64 -17.03 19.12 6.65
C LEU A 64 -15.96 19.58 5.63
N ALA A 65 -15.62 20.88 5.64
CA ALA A 65 -14.58 21.42 4.78
C ALA A 65 -13.19 20.97 5.24
N GLU A 66 -12.98 20.86 6.55
CA GLU A 66 -11.75 20.34 7.15
C GLU A 66 -11.50 18.88 6.73
N TYR A 67 -12.52 18.02 6.77
CA TYR A 67 -12.40 16.62 6.36
C TYR A 67 -12.00 16.46 4.88
N VAL A 68 -12.64 17.21 3.98
CA VAL A 68 -12.31 17.15 2.54
C VAL A 68 -10.90 17.69 2.28
N HIS A 69 -10.48 18.72 3.02
CA HIS A 69 -9.12 19.24 2.94
C HIS A 69 -8.07 18.23 3.40
N ASP A 70 -8.32 17.51 4.51
CA ASP A 70 -7.40 16.49 5.01
C ASP A 70 -7.22 15.33 4.02
N ILE A 71 -8.31 14.90 3.37
CA ILE A 71 -8.23 13.88 2.32
C ILE A 71 -7.38 14.37 1.14
N LEU A 72 -7.60 15.60 0.67
CA LEU A 72 -6.84 16.16 -0.45
C LEU A 72 -5.37 16.32 -0.10
N LYS A 73 -5.08 16.74 1.13
CA LYS A 73 -3.73 16.87 1.69
C LYS A 73 -2.99 15.53 1.65
N GLU A 74 -3.60 14.49 2.22
CA GLU A 74 -3.03 13.14 2.23
C GLU A 74 -2.77 12.63 0.81
N ARG A 75 -3.73 12.84 -0.10
CA ARG A 75 -3.60 12.43 -1.51
C ARG A 75 -2.45 13.15 -2.22
N ILE A 76 -2.28 14.45 -2.01
CA ILE A 76 -1.17 15.22 -2.60
C ILE A 76 0.17 14.71 -2.08
N GLU A 77 0.29 14.51 -0.77
CA GLU A 77 1.53 14.01 -0.13
C GLU A 77 1.90 12.61 -0.61
N LEU A 78 0.92 11.70 -0.67
CA LEU A 78 1.11 10.34 -1.18
C LEU A 78 1.52 10.36 -2.66
N THR A 79 0.86 11.17 -3.49
CA THR A 79 1.16 11.26 -4.93
C THR A 79 2.57 11.80 -5.15
N TYR A 80 2.98 12.83 -4.41
CA TYR A 80 4.34 13.36 -4.48
C TYR A 80 5.38 12.34 -4.02
N LYS A 81 5.13 11.62 -2.91
CA LYS A 81 6.01 10.54 -2.43
C LYS A 81 6.19 9.45 -3.49
N ARG A 82 5.12 9.04 -4.18
CA ARG A 82 5.17 8.08 -5.29
C ARG A 82 5.95 8.58 -6.50
N ILE A 83 5.90 9.88 -6.78
CA ILE A 83 6.75 10.47 -7.81
C ILE A 83 8.22 10.30 -7.42
N LEU A 84 8.58 10.62 -6.17
CA LEU A 84 9.95 10.51 -5.69
C LEU A 84 10.51 9.09 -5.72
N THR A 85 9.69 8.04 -5.57
CA THR A 85 10.18 6.66 -5.68
C THR A 85 10.74 6.33 -7.07
N TYR A 86 10.27 7.02 -8.12
CA TYR A 86 10.85 6.88 -9.46
C TYR A 86 12.23 7.53 -9.60
N LYS A 87 12.64 8.39 -8.66
CA LYS A 87 13.98 8.98 -8.58
C LYS A 87 14.97 8.03 -7.89
N THR A 88 14.52 7.33 -6.84
CA THR A 88 15.34 6.37 -6.07
C THR A 88 15.49 5.00 -6.73
N SER A 89 14.66 4.66 -7.71
CA SER A 89 14.79 3.43 -8.53
C SER A 89 16.05 3.40 -9.43
N ASN A 90 16.97 4.36 -9.28
CA ASN A 90 18.21 4.51 -10.06
C ASN A 90 19.46 4.06 -9.29
N CYS A 91 19.35 3.59 -8.05
CA CYS A 91 20.43 2.93 -7.34
C CYS A 91 19.91 1.59 -6.80
N GLU A 92 20.65 0.53 -7.07
CA GLU A 92 20.43 -0.86 -6.62
C GLU A 92 19.52 -1.73 -7.49
N GLU A 93 20.14 -2.79 -8.00
CA GLU A 93 19.53 -3.88 -8.72
C GLU A 93 18.42 -4.55 -7.90
N ASN A 94 17.35 -4.91 -8.60
CA ASN A 94 16.37 -5.93 -8.22
C ASN A 94 15.68 -5.76 -6.86
N THR A 95 14.61 -4.97 -6.83
CA THR A 95 13.23 -5.44 -6.57
C THR A 95 12.29 -4.28 -6.89
N THR A 96 11.65 -4.29 -8.05
CA THR A 96 10.49 -3.41 -8.26
C THR A 96 9.38 -3.87 -7.33
N VAL A 97 9.34 -3.33 -6.12
CA VAL A 97 8.15 -3.36 -5.27
C VAL A 97 7.14 -2.44 -5.94
N THR A 98 6.48 -2.95 -6.97
CA THR A 98 5.24 -2.37 -7.48
C THR A 98 4.23 -2.49 -6.34
N TYR A 99 4.11 -1.45 -5.52
CA TYR A 99 3.03 -1.33 -4.55
C TYR A 99 1.71 -1.57 -5.28
N MET A 100 1.06 -2.70 -5.00
CA MET A 100 -0.29 -2.96 -5.47
C MET A 100 -1.23 -2.12 -4.61
N GLU A 101 -1.59 -0.94 -5.12
CA GLU A 101 -2.48 -0.02 -4.39
C GLU A 101 -3.86 -0.61 -4.08
N LYS A 102 -4.26 -1.66 -4.81
CA LYS A 102 -5.55 -2.33 -4.67
C LYS A 102 -5.37 -3.84 -4.55
N PHE A 103 -6.24 -4.46 -3.77
CA PHE A 103 -6.37 -5.90 -3.69
C PHE A 103 -6.79 -6.47 -5.05
N ASP A 104 -6.04 -7.46 -5.53
CA ASP A 104 -6.27 -8.22 -6.74
C ASP A 104 -6.36 -9.71 -6.41
N ILE A 105 -7.52 -10.29 -6.73
CA ILE A 105 -7.83 -11.70 -6.44
C ILE A 105 -6.85 -12.63 -7.16
N LYS A 106 -6.38 -12.26 -8.37
CA LYS A 106 -5.47 -13.12 -9.15
C LYS A 106 -4.11 -13.22 -8.45
N THR A 107 -3.53 -12.08 -8.07
CA THR A 107 -2.30 -12.06 -7.27
C THR A 107 -2.47 -12.78 -5.93
N ALA A 108 -3.58 -12.52 -5.21
CA ALA A 108 -3.87 -13.20 -3.94
C ALA A 108 -3.90 -14.73 -4.10
N THR A 109 -4.46 -15.22 -5.20
CA THR A 109 -4.56 -16.65 -5.52
C THR A 109 -3.22 -17.26 -5.90
N SER A 110 -2.37 -16.50 -6.58
CA SER A 110 -1.02 -16.96 -6.92
C SER A 110 -0.08 -17.01 -5.72
N LEU A 111 -0.24 -16.10 -4.76
CA LEU A 111 0.65 -15.98 -3.61
C LEU A 111 0.24 -16.88 -2.44
N ILE A 112 -1.06 -16.97 -2.17
CA ILE A 112 -1.57 -17.63 -0.98
C ILE A 112 -2.19 -18.97 -1.41
N PRO A 113 -1.55 -20.11 -1.08
CA PRO A 113 -2.08 -21.41 -1.45
C PRO A 113 -3.34 -21.74 -0.64
N VAL A 114 -4.14 -22.68 -1.14
CA VAL A 114 -5.25 -23.25 -0.37
C VAL A 114 -4.66 -24.19 0.69
N MET A 115 -5.10 -24.01 1.93
CA MET A 115 -4.65 -24.79 3.07
C MET A 115 -4.98 -26.27 2.87
N ASP A 116 -3.97 -27.12 3.05
CA ASP A 116 -4.11 -28.56 3.14
C ASP A 116 -3.79 -29.04 4.57
N LYS A 117 -3.45 -30.32 4.73
CA LYS A 117 -3.10 -30.91 6.03
C LYS A 117 -1.62 -30.74 6.40
N SER A 118 -0.83 -30.07 5.57
CA SER A 118 0.61 -29.90 5.76
C SER A 118 0.91 -28.60 6.50
N GLU A 119 1.77 -28.68 7.51
CA GLU A 119 2.28 -27.52 8.23
C GLU A 119 3.06 -26.56 7.31
N GLN A 120 3.79 -27.09 6.32
CA GLN A 120 4.49 -26.27 5.31
C GLN A 120 3.54 -25.38 4.52
N THR A 121 2.31 -25.82 4.27
CA THR A 121 1.32 -25.00 3.58
C THR A 121 0.83 -23.87 4.46
N ILE A 122 0.75 -24.08 5.78
CA ILE A 122 0.39 -23.05 6.76
C ILE A 122 1.46 -21.96 6.80
N GLU A 123 2.74 -22.35 6.81
CA GLU A 123 3.88 -21.42 6.71
C GLU A 123 3.81 -20.61 5.41
N LYS A 124 3.59 -21.26 4.26
CA LYS A 124 3.43 -20.56 2.96
C LYS A 124 2.23 -19.61 2.94
N ILE A 125 1.14 -19.94 3.63
CA ILE A 125 -0.02 -19.05 3.78
C ILE A 125 0.36 -17.82 4.59
N ILE A 126 1.06 -18.00 5.72
CA ILE A 126 1.56 -16.89 6.54
C ILE A 126 2.44 -15.98 5.69
N ASP A 127 3.45 -16.53 5.02
CA ASP A 127 4.40 -15.78 4.21
C ASP A 127 3.70 -15.03 3.08
N GLY A 128 2.76 -15.69 2.40
CA GLY A 128 1.98 -15.07 1.32
C GLY A 128 1.08 -13.93 1.81
N ILE A 129 0.52 -14.05 3.02
CA ILE A 129 -0.30 -12.99 3.65
C ILE A 129 0.60 -11.82 4.09
N GLU A 130 1.72 -12.10 4.75
CA GLU A 130 2.69 -11.10 5.20
C GLU A 130 3.21 -10.31 4.01
N MET A 131 3.73 -11.02 3.00
CA MET A 131 4.20 -10.43 1.75
C MET A 131 3.09 -9.58 1.12
N TYR A 132 1.89 -10.13 0.91
CA TYR A 132 0.87 -9.37 0.18
C TYR A 132 0.37 -8.14 0.95
N ASN A 133 0.31 -8.22 2.28
CA ASN A 133 -0.07 -7.10 3.14
C ASN A 133 0.90 -5.91 3.05
N GLU A 134 2.20 -6.15 2.82
CA GLU A 134 3.19 -5.08 2.62
C GLU A 134 2.95 -4.27 1.34
N TYR A 135 2.40 -4.92 0.29
CA TYR A 135 2.08 -4.25 -0.97
C TYR A 135 0.78 -3.43 -0.90
N LEU A 136 -0.11 -3.72 0.05
CA LEU A 136 -1.40 -3.05 0.21
C LEU A 136 -1.24 -1.76 1.03
N VAL A 137 -1.69 -0.65 0.46
CA VAL A 137 -1.53 0.69 1.08
C VAL A 137 -2.66 1.00 2.07
N ASP A 138 -3.90 0.69 1.70
CA ASP A 138 -5.10 1.08 2.44
C ASP A 138 -5.64 -0.07 3.33
N THR A 139 -6.07 0.28 4.55
CA THR A 139 -6.76 -0.58 5.51
C THR A 139 -7.95 -1.32 4.88
N THR A 140 -8.70 -0.67 3.99
CA THR A 140 -9.84 -1.31 3.30
C THR A 140 -9.39 -2.49 2.45
N GLN A 141 -8.25 -2.35 1.75
CA GLN A 141 -7.68 -3.42 0.92
C GLN A 141 -7.13 -4.56 1.78
N LYS A 142 -6.54 -4.23 2.93
CA LYS A 142 -6.09 -5.21 3.92
C LYS A 142 -7.27 -6.01 4.50
N LYS A 143 -8.43 -5.39 4.71
CA LYS A 143 -9.66 -6.12 5.09
C LYS A 143 -10.14 -7.08 3.99
N LEU A 144 -9.98 -6.71 2.72
CA LEU A 144 -10.26 -7.64 1.61
C LEU A 144 -9.33 -8.84 1.61
N LEU A 145 -8.04 -8.64 1.90
CA LEU A 145 -7.07 -9.73 2.07
C LEU A 145 -7.48 -10.69 3.21
N ILE A 146 -7.82 -10.15 4.38
CA ILE A 146 -8.34 -10.95 5.51
C ILE A 146 -9.55 -11.77 5.08
N THR A 147 -10.54 -11.10 4.48
CA THR A 147 -11.78 -11.73 4.03
C THR A 147 -11.51 -12.85 3.03
N PHE A 148 -10.62 -12.60 2.07
CA PHE A 148 -10.22 -13.58 1.07
C PHE A 148 -9.59 -14.83 1.71
N VAL A 149 -8.65 -14.66 2.64
CA VAL A 149 -7.99 -15.77 3.34
C VAL A 149 -9.03 -16.60 4.10
N LEU A 150 -9.82 -15.94 4.95
CA LEU A 150 -10.83 -16.60 5.80
C LEU A 150 -11.88 -17.34 4.98
N LYS A 151 -12.33 -16.76 3.86
CA LYS A 151 -13.40 -17.35 3.05
C LYS A 151 -12.88 -18.41 2.09
N THR A 152 -11.69 -18.26 1.52
CA THR A 152 -11.29 -19.04 0.33
C THR A 152 -10.01 -19.85 0.46
N ARG A 153 -9.15 -19.58 1.44
CA ARG A 153 -7.85 -20.25 1.56
C ARG A 153 -7.79 -21.22 2.73
N LEU A 154 -8.49 -20.96 3.82
CA LEU A 154 -8.49 -21.84 4.98
C LEU A 154 -9.39 -23.07 4.80
N SER A 155 -8.95 -24.20 5.36
CA SER A 155 -9.76 -25.42 5.46
C SER A 155 -10.93 -25.23 6.42
N LYS A 156 -11.98 -26.05 6.30
CA LYS A 156 -13.16 -25.95 7.20
C LYS A 156 -12.79 -26.10 8.68
N SER A 157 -11.86 -26.99 9.01
CA SER A 157 -11.40 -27.20 10.37
C SER A 157 -10.62 -26.00 10.91
N ALA A 158 -9.80 -25.35 10.09
CA ALA A 158 -9.08 -24.15 10.49
C ALA A 158 -10.03 -22.97 10.75
N LYS A 159 -11.08 -22.81 9.94
CA LYS A 159 -12.10 -21.76 10.14
C LYS A 159 -12.85 -21.88 11.47
N LEU A 160 -12.98 -23.09 12.03
CA LEU A 160 -13.60 -23.30 13.34
C LEU A 160 -12.70 -22.90 14.51
N LYS A 161 -11.38 -22.85 14.30
CA LYS A 161 -10.39 -22.47 15.31
C LYS A 161 -10.08 -20.98 15.33
N LEU A 162 -10.36 -20.29 14.23
CA LEU A 162 -10.06 -18.88 14.04
C LEU A 162 -11.32 -18.03 14.18
N LYS A 163 -11.16 -16.73 14.41
CA LYS A 163 -12.28 -15.79 14.44
C LYS A 163 -12.87 -15.62 13.04
N SER A 164 -14.14 -15.26 13.00
CA SER A 164 -14.83 -14.96 11.73
C SER A 164 -14.34 -13.66 11.09
N GLU A 165 -13.79 -12.74 11.90
CA GLU A 165 -13.35 -11.40 11.49
C GLU A 165 -12.12 -10.95 12.29
N TYR A 166 -11.33 -10.06 11.70
CA TYR A 166 -10.11 -9.49 12.28
C TYR A 166 -9.98 -8.01 11.89
N ASP A 167 -9.53 -7.18 12.83
CA ASP A 167 -9.34 -5.74 12.62
C ASP A 167 -8.15 -5.43 11.70
N ASN A 168 -7.08 -6.23 11.80
CA ASN A 168 -5.86 -6.07 11.04
C ASN A 168 -5.22 -7.43 10.70
N VAL A 169 -4.33 -7.43 9.71
CA VAL A 169 -3.68 -8.64 9.19
C VAL A 169 -2.74 -9.27 10.22
N THR A 170 -2.09 -8.47 11.06
CA THR A 170 -1.19 -8.95 12.12
C THR A 170 -1.91 -9.85 13.11
N ASN A 171 -3.12 -9.47 13.52
CA ASN A 171 -3.94 -10.27 14.43
C ASN A 171 -4.34 -11.62 13.80
N LEU A 172 -4.67 -11.62 12.50
CA LEU A 172 -4.96 -12.86 11.76
C LEU A 172 -3.74 -13.79 11.73
N ILE A 173 -2.57 -13.26 11.38
CA ILE A 173 -1.33 -14.04 11.31
C ILE A 173 -1.00 -14.63 12.68
N GLN A 174 -1.14 -13.85 13.76
CA GLN A 174 -0.84 -14.31 15.10
C GLN A 174 -1.73 -15.49 15.51
N ASP A 175 -3.02 -15.42 15.21
CA ASP A 175 -3.95 -16.52 15.49
C ASP A 175 -3.66 -17.74 14.62
N ILE A 176 -3.31 -17.56 13.34
CA ILE A 176 -2.87 -18.67 12.48
C ILE A 176 -1.65 -19.37 13.12
N LYS A 177 -0.64 -18.60 13.53
CA LYS A 177 0.57 -19.13 14.19
C LYS A 177 0.23 -19.85 15.50
N ASN A 178 -0.68 -19.30 16.30
CA ASN A 178 -1.03 -19.86 17.61
C ASN A 178 -1.88 -21.13 17.54
N PHE A 179 -2.82 -21.20 16.59
CA PHE A 179 -3.85 -22.26 16.56
C PHE A 179 -3.64 -23.32 15.49
N LEU A 180 -2.89 -22.98 14.42
CA LEU A 180 -2.73 -23.85 13.27
C LEU A 180 -1.33 -24.45 13.16
N LEU A 181 -0.28 -23.79 13.67
CA LEU A 181 1.04 -24.39 13.78
C LEU A 181 1.13 -25.28 15.03
N THR A 182 1.84 -26.39 14.90
CA THR A 182 2.07 -27.30 16.02
C THR A 182 3.16 -26.71 16.91
N LYS A 183 2.85 -26.51 18.20
CA LYS A 183 3.90 -26.14 19.16
C LYS A 183 4.91 -27.27 19.23
N LYS A 184 6.16 -27.01 18.83
CA LYS A 184 7.28 -27.93 19.12
C LYS A 184 7.42 -28.02 20.64
N SER A 185 6.83 -29.06 21.23
CA SER A 185 7.15 -29.45 22.60
C SER A 185 8.59 -29.94 22.58
N TYR A 186 9.50 -29.21 23.24
CA TYR A 186 10.81 -29.74 23.55
C TYR A 186 10.61 -30.97 24.44
N LEU A 187 10.79 -32.16 23.87
CA LEU A 187 11.08 -33.35 24.65
C LEU A 187 12.48 -33.14 25.22
N THR A 188 12.56 -32.63 26.45
CA THR A 188 13.73 -32.84 27.31
C THR A 188 13.88 -34.34 27.53
N ASN A 189 14.81 -34.94 26.78
CA ASN A 189 15.47 -36.19 27.19
C ASN A 189 16.57 -35.87 28.20
#